data_AF-W9KPW5-F1
#
_entry.id   AF-W9KPW5-F1
#
_cell.length_a   1.000
_cell.length_b   1.000
_cell.length_c   1.000
_cell.angle_alpha   90.00
_cell.angle_beta   90.00
_cell.angle_gamma   90.00
#
_symmetry.space_group_name_H-M   'P 1'
#
loop_
_entity.id
_entity.type
_entity.pdbx_description
1 polymer ?
#
loop_
_entity_poly.entity_id
_entity_poly.type
_entity_poly.pdbx_seq_one_letter_code
_entity_poly.pdbx_strand_id
1 'polypeptide(L)'
;MATLRGTTQDYATTMQRSDNDGVLGVNSELLRESPIKNSNSSNAALTGPLVWSGADYREDQAYTLRLSGEEANEVDSALASFKTLGLDGDEVSPDNFPLPNLSRRLRASAETLHLGRGFVVIRGIDGKKYSVEDSVTIFLGVAGYIADKRGLQDRKGNMLSHVTDSKQWKTPTDARHGIHTNGSLPFHTDMGCDILSLQVRDSAIKGGYTYLSSAWTVFNDLLNREPEVIKTLLTPNWPVQLSGRKASYHLAPVLTFHDGKLLASLDPHRLGPHPSMTNSNIPSLSEAQIHALQAVSKAASSVELQLKLETGDILFFNNLALFHRRDAYTDDDNSSRHMVRLWLRNQKYGWAIPNGMLPPWEAAYGENRKIKARHYPIVPMVEYPVQKYTTSSAAFMIEDSETSDEE
;
A
#
# COMPACT_ATOMS: atom_id res chain seq x y z
N MET A 1 -3.82 21.82 -8.75
CA MET A 1 -4.54 20.91 -7.82
C MET A 1 -4.40 21.50 -6.43
N ALA A 2 -5.44 21.41 -5.58
CA ALA A 2 -5.24 21.72 -4.17
C ALA A 2 -4.28 20.66 -3.60
N THR A 3 -3.09 21.11 -3.20
CA THR A 3 -2.04 20.33 -2.56
C THR A 3 -1.80 20.94 -1.18
N LEU A 4 -1.18 20.20 -0.25
CA LEU A 4 -0.81 20.68 1.10
C LEU A 4 0.23 21.84 1.12
N ARG A 5 0.32 22.66 0.07
CA ARG A 5 1.26 23.78 -0.01
C ARG A 5 0.58 25.07 0.41
N GLY A 6 1.01 25.63 1.52
CA GLY A 6 0.77 27.02 1.87
C GLY A 6 1.68 27.93 1.03
N THR A 7 1.23 29.13 0.69
CA THR A 7 2.05 30.14 0.01
C THR A 7 3.22 30.56 0.89
N THR A 8 4.42 30.04 0.63
CA THR A 8 5.67 30.55 1.19
C THR A 8 6.48 31.26 0.10
N GLN A 9 6.77 32.54 0.39
CA GLN A 9 7.57 33.46 -0.41
C GLN A 9 9.02 32.99 -0.42
N ASP A 10 9.64 32.94 -1.61
CA ASP A 10 11.06 32.66 -1.80
C ASP A 10 11.93 33.62 -0.96
N TYR A 11 12.62 33.06 0.03
CA TYR A 11 13.79 33.70 0.64
C TYR A 11 15.04 32.91 0.25
N ALA A 12 15.68 33.37 -0.83
CA ALA A 12 17.02 32.95 -1.18
C ALA A 12 18.00 33.38 -0.08
N THR A 13 18.62 32.42 0.61
CA THR A 13 19.78 32.69 1.47
C THR A 13 20.99 31.96 0.91
N THR A 14 21.92 32.76 0.41
CA THR A 14 23.23 32.37 -0.10
C THR A 14 24.10 31.86 1.06
N MET A 15 24.56 30.61 1.01
CA MET A 15 25.69 30.16 1.81
C MET A 15 26.80 29.63 0.89
N GLN A 16 27.90 30.37 0.85
CA GLN A 16 29.18 29.95 0.30
C GLN A 16 29.71 28.76 1.09
N ARG A 17 30.12 27.69 0.40
CA ARG A 17 31.03 26.68 0.94
C ARG A 17 32.35 26.75 0.17
N SER A 18 33.42 26.89 0.93
CA SER A 18 34.81 26.84 0.52
C SER A 18 35.27 25.39 0.32
N ASP A 19 36.09 25.20 -0.71
CA ASP A 19 36.80 23.98 -1.08
C ASP A 19 38.00 23.63 -0.16
N ASN A 20 38.59 22.45 -0.46
CA ASN A 20 39.83 21.80 0.02
C ASN A 20 39.70 20.93 1.29
N ASP A 21 40.24 19.71 1.42
CA ASP A 21 41.15 18.80 0.67
C ASP A 21 40.72 17.35 1.07
N GLY A 22 40.80 16.23 0.33
CA GLY A 22 41.86 15.71 -0.55
C GLY A 22 42.84 14.81 0.21
N VAL A 23 42.57 13.49 0.38
CA VAL A 23 43.60 12.41 0.53
C VAL A 23 43.06 11.01 0.13
N LEU A 24 43.88 10.31 -0.65
CA LEU A 24 43.85 8.93 -1.21
C LEU A 24 43.88 7.86 -0.08
N GLY A 25 43.27 6.66 -0.13
CA GLY A 25 43.26 5.62 -1.15
C GLY A 25 44.21 4.46 -0.75
N VAL A 26 43.70 3.29 -0.32
CA VAL A 26 44.43 1.99 -0.35
C VAL A 26 43.45 0.81 -0.49
N ASN A 27 43.77 -0.07 -1.46
CA ASN A 27 43.12 -1.34 -1.80
C ASN A 27 43.39 -2.47 -0.79
N SER A 28 42.50 -3.45 -0.70
CA SER A 28 42.66 -4.82 -1.27
C SER A 28 41.95 -5.91 -0.45
N GLU A 29 41.09 -6.65 -1.15
CA GLU A 29 40.78 -8.09 -1.05
C GLU A 29 41.38 -8.90 0.11
N LEU A 30 40.53 -9.72 0.76
CA LEU A 30 40.61 -11.19 0.70
C LEU A 30 39.63 -11.86 1.70
N LEU A 31 38.81 -12.78 1.15
CA LEU A 31 38.34 -14.05 1.74
C LEU A 31 37.22 -13.96 2.81
N ARG A 32 36.15 -14.75 2.81
CA ARG A 32 35.87 -16.04 2.15
C ARG A 32 34.37 -16.30 2.17
N GLU A 33 33.94 -17.02 1.14
CA GLU A 33 32.64 -17.65 0.97
C GLU A 33 32.15 -18.39 2.22
N SER A 34 30.84 -18.36 2.46
CA SER A 34 30.17 -19.42 3.23
C SER A 34 28.78 -19.69 2.64
N PRO A 35 28.40 -20.97 2.47
CA PRO A 35 27.26 -21.37 1.65
C PRO A 35 26.00 -21.39 2.51
N ILE A 36 25.07 -20.46 2.28
CA ILE A 36 23.78 -20.53 2.95
C ILE A 36 22.89 -21.51 2.18
N LYS A 37 22.81 -22.71 2.76
CA LYS A 37 21.92 -23.81 2.46
C LYS A 37 20.51 -23.32 2.09
N ASN A 38 20.03 -23.72 0.92
CA ASN A 38 18.60 -23.86 0.63
C ASN A 38 17.97 -24.70 1.75
N SER A 39 17.21 -24.07 2.65
CA SER A 39 16.36 -24.80 3.59
C SER A 39 15.08 -25.23 2.88
N ASN A 40 14.99 -26.51 2.57
CA ASN A 40 13.77 -27.24 2.25
C ASN A 40 12.74 -27.16 3.41
N SER A 41 12.05 -26.03 3.60
CA SER A 41 10.95 -25.91 4.57
C SER A 41 9.56 -25.72 3.94
N SER A 42 9.41 -25.97 2.63
CA SER A 42 8.19 -25.68 1.86
C SER A 42 6.97 -26.58 2.17
N ASN A 43 7.09 -27.55 3.08
CA ASN A 43 6.06 -28.59 3.29
C ASN A 43 5.44 -28.60 4.70
N ALA A 44 5.81 -27.68 5.58
CA ALA A 44 5.21 -27.59 6.92
C ALA A 44 4.10 -26.54 6.94
N ALA A 45 2.97 -26.88 7.58
CA ALA A 45 1.93 -25.90 7.88
C ALA A 45 2.52 -24.74 8.71
N LEU A 46 2.18 -23.52 8.33
CA LEU A 46 2.56 -22.31 9.04
C LEU A 46 1.82 -22.23 10.37
N THR A 47 2.49 -21.67 11.36
CA THR A 47 1.95 -21.40 12.69
C THR A 47 2.25 -19.97 13.08
N GLY A 48 1.45 -19.39 13.98
CA GLY A 48 1.69 -18.07 14.54
C GLY A 48 0.51 -17.13 14.36
N PRO A 49 0.67 -15.85 14.73
CA PRO A 49 -0.44 -14.92 14.89
C PRO A 49 -1.04 -14.45 13.56
N LEU A 50 -0.39 -14.73 12.42
CA LEU A 50 -0.94 -14.52 11.09
C LEU A 50 -1.84 -15.66 10.62
N VAL A 51 -1.88 -16.81 11.30
CA VAL A 51 -2.76 -17.93 10.94
C VAL A 51 -4.11 -17.73 11.63
N TRP A 52 -5.00 -17.01 10.95
CA TRP A 52 -6.36 -16.71 11.41
C TRP A 52 -7.38 -16.74 10.26
N SER A 53 -8.66 -16.82 10.61
CA SER A 53 -9.80 -16.65 9.71
C SER A 53 -10.70 -15.50 10.20
N GLY A 54 -11.57 -14.97 9.34
CA GLY A 54 -12.53 -13.94 9.76
C GLY A 54 -13.46 -14.39 10.89
N ALA A 55 -13.69 -15.70 11.05
CA ALA A 55 -14.48 -16.24 12.16
C ALA A 55 -13.86 -15.98 13.54
N ASP A 56 -12.54 -15.71 13.60
CA ASP A 56 -11.82 -15.37 14.83
C ASP A 56 -12.10 -13.92 15.29
N TYR A 57 -12.68 -13.09 14.42
CA TYR A 57 -12.90 -11.64 14.62
C TYR A 57 -14.36 -11.22 14.39
N ARG A 58 -15.30 -11.86 15.10
CA ARG A 58 -16.74 -11.56 14.97
C ARG A 58 -17.11 -10.13 15.40
N GLU A 59 -16.45 -9.65 16.45
CA GLU A 59 -16.65 -8.30 17.00
C GLU A 59 -15.48 -7.39 16.61
N ASP A 60 -15.81 -6.17 16.20
CA ASP A 60 -14.82 -5.20 15.71
C ASP A 60 -13.85 -4.74 16.79
N GLN A 61 -14.28 -4.79 18.05
CA GLN A 61 -13.46 -4.51 19.23
C GLN A 61 -12.18 -5.36 19.29
N ALA A 62 -12.19 -6.56 18.70
CA ALA A 62 -11.03 -7.45 18.67
C ALA A 62 -9.87 -6.92 17.81
N TYR A 63 -10.15 -6.04 16.85
CA TYR A 63 -9.15 -5.46 15.95
C TYR A 63 -9.12 -3.93 15.95
N THR A 64 -9.97 -3.28 16.73
CA THR A 64 -10.13 -1.82 16.74
C THR A 64 -9.46 -1.18 17.95
N LEU A 65 -8.50 -0.30 17.67
CA LEU A 65 -7.96 0.68 18.62
C LEU A 65 -8.94 1.86 18.73
N ARG A 66 -9.87 1.79 19.69
CA ARG A 66 -10.78 2.90 19.98
C ARG A 66 -10.07 3.96 20.82
N LEU A 67 -10.06 5.20 20.34
CA LEU A 67 -9.55 6.36 21.05
C LEU A 67 -10.53 6.76 22.16
N SER A 68 -9.98 7.12 23.32
CA SER A 68 -10.76 7.79 24.36
C SER A 68 -11.08 9.23 23.95
N GLY A 69 -12.00 9.89 24.67
CA GLY A 69 -12.24 11.32 24.45
C GLY A 69 -10.99 12.18 24.70
N GLU A 70 -10.15 11.78 25.66
CA GLU A 70 -8.88 12.46 25.95
C GLU A 70 -7.88 12.31 24.79
N GLU A 71 -7.75 11.12 24.22
CA GLU A 71 -6.85 10.87 23.07
C GLU A 71 -7.37 11.51 21.78
N ALA A 72 -8.69 11.59 21.60
CA ALA A 72 -9.28 12.33 20.48
C ALA A 72 -8.99 13.84 20.61
N ASN A 73 -9.15 14.42 21.81
CA ASN A 73 -8.80 15.82 22.08
C ASN A 73 -7.28 16.07 21.99
N GLU A 74 -6.47 15.06 22.26
CA GLU A 74 -5.02 15.11 22.05
C GLU A 74 -4.68 15.25 20.57
N VAL A 75 -5.39 14.55 19.67
CA VAL A 75 -5.25 14.73 18.21
C VAL A 75 -5.64 16.16 17.78
N ASP A 76 -6.72 16.72 18.35
CA ASP A 76 -7.11 18.12 18.11
C ASP A 76 -6.00 19.09 18.52
N SER A 77 -5.41 18.87 19.69
CA SER A 77 -4.34 19.69 20.25
C SER A 77 -3.05 19.57 19.42
N ALA A 78 -2.71 18.37 18.95
CA ALA A 78 -1.56 18.12 18.10
C ALA A 78 -1.69 18.82 16.74
N LEU A 79 -2.88 18.77 16.12
CA LEU A 79 -3.16 19.50 14.88
C LEU A 79 -3.03 21.01 15.10
N ALA A 80 -3.63 21.55 16.17
CA ALA A 80 -3.53 22.97 16.49
C ALA A 80 -2.06 23.39 16.67
N SER A 81 -1.28 22.62 17.43
CA SER A 81 0.16 22.84 17.62
C SER A 81 0.92 22.84 16.29
N PHE A 82 0.71 21.84 15.44
CA PHE A 82 1.36 21.74 14.14
C PHE A 82 1.08 22.97 13.26
N LYS A 83 -0.17 23.43 13.22
CA LYS A 83 -0.57 24.61 12.43
C LYS A 83 0.13 25.89 12.87
N THR A 84 0.49 26.03 14.16
CA THR A 84 1.24 27.20 14.64
C THR A 84 2.68 27.27 14.08
N LEU A 85 3.21 26.15 13.58
CA LEU A 85 4.55 26.10 13.00
C LEU A 85 4.60 26.69 11.58
N GLY A 86 3.45 26.82 10.91
CA GLY A 86 3.36 27.33 9.54
C GLY A 86 4.06 26.45 8.50
N LEU A 87 4.30 25.18 8.82
CA LEU A 87 4.88 24.17 7.92
C LEU A 87 3.82 23.67 6.93
N ASP A 88 4.29 23.14 5.79
CA ASP A 88 3.42 22.47 4.84
C ASP A 88 2.92 21.14 5.45
N GLY A 89 1.68 20.76 5.14
CA GLY A 89 1.03 19.63 5.82
C GLY A 89 1.74 18.28 5.63
N ASP A 90 2.56 18.13 4.58
CA ASP A 90 3.35 16.93 4.36
C ASP A 90 4.64 16.84 5.18
N GLU A 91 5.05 17.95 5.81
CA GLU A 91 6.17 18.01 6.77
C GLU A 91 5.79 17.49 8.17
N VAL A 92 4.52 17.11 8.37
CA VAL A 92 4.06 16.53 9.64
C VAL A 92 4.80 15.21 9.94
N SER A 93 5.28 15.11 11.18
CA SER A 93 6.03 13.98 11.73
C SER A 93 5.72 13.81 13.22
N PRO A 94 6.11 12.68 13.83
CA PRO A 94 5.99 12.51 15.28
C PRO A 94 6.67 13.60 16.12
N ASP A 95 7.70 14.28 15.58
CA ASP A 95 8.46 15.30 16.30
C ASP A 95 7.72 16.65 16.40
N ASN A 96 6.84 16.93 15.43
CA ASN A 96 6.08 18.18 15.35
C ASN A 96 4.55 17.99 15.47
N PHE A 97 4.10 16.75 15.69
CA PHE A 97 2.70 16.36 15.94
C PHE A 97 2.61 15.56 17.25
N PRO A 98 2.63 16.22 18.42
CA PRO A 98 2.83 15.56 19.71
C PRO A 98 1.59 14.78 20.17
N LEU A 99 1.75 13.47 20.41
CA LEU A 99 0.72 12.58 20.95
C LEU A 99 1.25 11.83 22.21
N PRO A 100 1.63 12.52 23.30
CA PRO A 100 2.23 11.89 24.49
C PRO A 100 1.48 10.67 25.05
N ASN A 101 0.15 10.69 25.12
CA ASN A 101 -0.66 9.59 25.66
C ASN A 101 -0.95 8.52 24.60
N LEU A 102 -1.33 8.93 23.38
CA LEU A 102 -1.70 8.03 22.30
C LEU A 102 -0.50 7.34 21.62
N SER A 103 0.68 7.96 21.60
CA SER A 103 1.84 7.48 20.83
C SER A 103 2.29 6.06 21.20
N ARG A 104 2.19 5.67 22.48
CA ARG A 104 2.52 4.30 22.92
C ARG A 104 1.61 3.26 22.26
N ARG A 105 0.31 3.56 22.16
CA ARG A 105 -0.69 2.66 21.55
C ARG A 105 -0.51 2.58 20.03
N LEU A 106 -0.20 3.71 19.38
CA LEU A 106 0.14 3.72 17.95
C LEU A 106 1.40 2.90 17.64
N ARG A 107 2.45 3.00 18.47
CA ARG A 107 3.64 2.14 18.32
C ARG A 107 3.33 0.65 18.55
N ALA A 108 2.47 0.32 19.50
CA ALA A 108 1.98 -1.06 19.70
C ALA A 108 1.14 -1.57 18.51
N SER A 109 0.43 -0.69 17.82
CA SER A 109 -0.20 -1.01 16.54
C SER A 109 0.83 -1.43 15.49
N ALA A 110 1.98 -0.76 15.39
CA ALA A 110 3.05 -1.18 14.48
C ALA A 110 3.54 -2.61 14.78
N GLU A 111 3.65 -2.99 16.05
CA GLU A 111 3.97 -4.38 16.43
C GLU A 111 2.85 -5.35 16.02
N THR A 112 1.59 -4.97 16.21
CA THR A 112 0.43 -5.78 15.78
C THR A 112 0.46 -6.07 14.28
N LEU A 113 0.91 -5.11 13.46
CA LEU A 113 1.02 -5.28 11.99
C LEU A 113 2.11 -6.27 11.57
N HIS A 114 3.24 -6.33 12.29
CA HIS A 114 4.40 -7.10 11.82
C HIS A 114 4.61 -8.41 12.60
N LEU A 115 4.21 -8.42 13.87
CA LEU A 115 4.44 -9.50 14.83
C LEU A 115 3.12 -10.13 15.30
N GLY A 116 1.98 -9.50 15.01
CA GLY A 116 0.65 -9.96 15.40
C GLY A 116 -0.19 -10.43 14.21
N ARG A 117 -1.47 -10.08 14.25
CA ARG A 117 -2.48 -10.47 13.24
C ARG A 117 -2.33 -9.79 11.89
N GLY A 118 -1.50 -8.76 11.77
CA GLY A 118 -1.24 -8.09 10.50
C GLY A 118 -2.14 -6.91 10.18
N PHE A 119 -3.10 -6.54 11.02
CA PHE A 119 -3.97 -5.38 10.78
C PHE A 119 -4.53 -4.75 12.07
N VAL A 120 -4.91 -3.48 11.97
CA VAL A 120 -5.59 -2.72 13.03
C VAL A 120 -6.45 -1.61 12.42
N VAL A 121 -7.58 -1.32 13.06
CA VAL A 121 -8.41 -0.13 12.77
C VAL A 121 -8.25 0.85 13.91
N ILE A 122 -8.01 2.13 13.62
CA ILE A 122 -8.04 3.21 14.60
C ILE A 122 -9.38 3.94 14.45
N ARG A 123 -10.11 4.09 15.55
CA ARG A 123 -11.44 4.70 15.57
C ARG A 123 -11.54 5.76 16.64
N GLY A 124 -12.28 6.83 16.36
CA GLY A 124 -12.59 7.91 17.31
C GLY A 124 -12.12 9.29 16.85
N ILE A 125 -11.59 9.40 15.64
CA ILE A 125 -11.30 10.68 14.97
C ILE A 125 -12.57 11.11 14.25
N ASP A 126 -13.21 12.19 14.70
CA ASP A 126 -14.44 12.68 14.08
C ASP A 126 -14.12 13.48 12.81
N GLY A 127 -14.18 12.81 11.66
CA GLY A 127 -13.88 13.39 10.35
C GLY A 127 -14.68 14.65 10.02
N LYS A 128 -15.86 14.87 10.64
CA LYS A 128 -16.72 16.04 10.38
C LYS A 128 -16.18 17.33 10.99
N LYS A 129 -15.26 17.24 11.95
CA LYS A 129 -14.66 18.42 12.63
C LYS A 129 -13.61 19.13 11.79
N TYR A 130 -13.05 18.45 10.80
CA TYR A 130 -11.82 18.88 10.15
C TYR A 130 -12.07 19.28 8.70
N SER A 131 -11.33 20.29 8.25
CA SER A 131 -11.20 20.54 6.82
C SER A 131 -10.55 19.32 6.12
N VAL A 132 -10.67 19.25 4.79
CA VAL A 132 -10.04 18.17 4.02
C VAL A 132 -8.53 18.12 4.28
N GLU A 133 -7.89 19.29 4.24
CA GLU A 133 -6.47 19.51 4.53
C GLU A 133 -6.11 19.07 5.95
N ASP A 134 -6.80 19.58 6.98
CA ASP A 134 -6.55 19.22 8.38
C ASP A 134 -6.67 17.71 8.61
N SER A 135 -7.66 17.09 7.97
CA SER A 135 -7.87 15.65 8.09
C SER A 135 -6.80 14.82 7.39
N VAL A 136 -6.17 15.34 6.31
CA VAL A 136 -4.96 14.72 5.71
C VAL A 136 -3.77 14.90 6.65
N THR A 137 -3.57 16.09 7.22
CA THR A 137 -2.49 16.35 8.19
C THR A 137 -2.59 15.43 9.40
N ILE A 138 -3.79 15.24 9.97
CA ILE A 138 -4.06 14.27 11.05
C ILE A 138 -3.69 12.85 10.59
N PHE A 139 -4.12 12.45 9.39
CA PHE A 139 -3.82 11.11 8.88
C PHE A 139 -2.31 10.88 8.78
N LEU A 140 -1.58 11.83 8.22
CA LEU A 140 -0.12 11.77 8.08
C LEU A 140 0.59 11.79 9.45
N GLY A 141 0.14 12.60 10.40
CA GLY A 141 0.69 12.69 11.75
C GLY A 141 0.49 11.39 12.55
N VAL A 142 -0.73 10.85 12.54
CA VAL A 142 -1.05 9.56 13.20
C VAL A 142 -0.27 8.40 12.54
N ALA A 143 -0.24 8.34 11.20
CA ALA A 143 0.50 7.32 10.47
C ALA A 143 2.00 7.33 10.79
N GLY A 144 2.60 8.50 11.03
CA GLY A 144 4.00 8.67 11.37
C GLY A 144 4.45 7.92 12.63
N TYR A 145 3.55 7.70 13.59
CA TYR A 145 3.85 6.90 14.79
C TYR A 145 3.83 5.38 14.54
N ILE A 146 3.20 4.95 13.45
CA ILE A 146 3.08 3.53 13.06
C ILE A 146 4.17 3.16 12.06
N ALA A 147 4.51 4.07 11.15
CA ALA A 147 5.48 3.86 10.11
C ALA A 147 6.14 5.19 9.74
N ASP A 148 7.47 5.18 9.73
CA ASP A 148 8.32 6.36 9.59
C ASP A 148 8.69 6.69 8.13
N LYS A 149 8.38 5.80 7.19
CA LYS A 149 8.57 6.02 5.74
C LYS A 149 7.26 5.97 4.99
N ARG A 150 7.10 6.88 4.03
CA ARG A 150 5.98 6.94 3.07
C ARG A 150 6.48 6.49 1.70
N GLY A 151 5.69 5.68 1.01
CA GLY A 151 6.01 5.15 -0.31
C GLY A 151 5.40 6.01 -1.42
N LEU A 152 6.14 6.15 -2.52
CA LEU A 152 5.59 6.65 -3.77
C LEU A 152 4.49 5.71 -4.28
N GLN A 153 3.41 6.31 -4.74
CA GLN A 153 2.29 5.59 -5.32
C GLN A 153 2.29 5.68 -6.84
N ASP A 154 2.87 6.72 -7.45
CA ASP A 154 3.00 6.75 -8.91
C ASP A 154 4.25 7.50 -9.37
N ARG A 155 4.40 7.59 -10.69
CA ARG A 155 5.52 8.28 -11.34
C ARG A 155 5.43 9.79 -11.28
N LYS A 156 4.25 10.34 -11.01
CA LYS A 156 4.05 11.77 -10.85
C LYS A 156 4.58 12.27 -9.51
N GLY A 157 4.92 11.36 -8.59
CA GLY A 157 5.41 11.73 -7.26
C GLY A 157 4.31 11.76 -6.21
N ASN A 158 3.12 11.22 -6.51
CA ASN A 158 2.06 11.18 -5.51
C ASN A 158 2.44 10.20 -4.39
N MET A 159 2.41 10.70 -3.15
CA MET A 159 2.65 9.92 -1.93
C MET A 159 1.34 9.40 -1.33
N LEU A 160 0.22 9.94 -1.80
CA LEU A 160 -1.14 9.67 -1.35
C LEU A 160 -2.04 9.53 -2.58
N SER A 161 -3.04 8.65 -2.50
CA SER A 161 -3.99 8.41 -3.59
C SER A 161 -5.42 8.36 -3.07
N HIS A 162 -6.38 8.81 -3.88
CA HIS A 162 -7.79 8.77 -3.54
C HIS A 162 -8.45 7.54 -4.17
N VAL A 163 -9.03 6.67 -3.34
CA VAL A 163 -9.80 5.50 -3.76
C VAL A 163 -11.28 5.88 -3.74
N THR A 164 -11.81 6.26 -4.90
CA THR A 164 -13.18 6.78 -5.08
C THR A 164 -13.59 6.71 -6.54
N ASP A 165 -14.87 6.49 -6.79
CA ASP A 165 -15.49 6.68 -8.10
C ASP A 165 -16.04 8.12 -8.18
N SER A 166 -15.23 9.07 -8.64
CA SER A 166 -15.65 10.48 -8.62
C SER A 166 -16.76 10.72 -9.63
N LYS A 167 -17.90 11.24 -9.15
CA LYS A 167 -19.03 11.67 -9.97
C LYS A 167 -18.70 12.83 -10.92
N GLN A 168 -17.57 13.52 -10.70
CA GLN A 168 -17.12 14.63 -11.57
C GLN A 168 -16.45 14.14 -12.86
N TRP A 169 -15.97 12.89 -12.88
CA TRP A 169 -15.27 12.35 -14.03
C TRP A 169 -16.23 11.97 -15.16
N LYS A 170 -15.90 12.42 -16.37
CA LYS A 170 -16.62 12.10 -17.61
C LYS A 170 -16.07 10.88 -18.33
N THR A 171 -14.85 10.44 -18.00
CA THR A 171 -14.19 9.28 -18.58
C THR A 171 -15.02 8.02 -18.32
N PRO A 172 -15.32 7.16 -19.30
CA PRO A 172 -16.10 5.93 -19.07
C PRO A 172 -15.50 5.03 -17.98
N THR A 173 -16.34 4.36 -17.19
CA THR A 173 -15.90 3.54 -16.03
C THR A 173 -14.98 2.38 -16.44
N ASP A 174 -15.20 1.78 -17.60
CA ASP A 174 -14.36 0.74 -18.20
C ASP A 174 -12.97 1.24 -18.65
N ALA A 175 -12.81 2.55 -18.83
CA ALA A 175 -11.54 3.21 -19.10
C ALA A 175 -10.83 3.74 -17.84
N ARG A 176 -11.42 3.53 -16.65
CA ARG A 176 -10.83 3.91 -15.35
C ARG A 176 -10.14 2.71 -14.71
N HIS A 177 -9.13 2.98 -13.90
CA HIS A 177 -8.50 1.97 -13.06
C HIS A 177 -9.46 1.50 -11.95
N GLY A 178 -9.37 0.25 -11.50
CA GLY A 178 -10.38 -0.36 -10.62
C GLY A 178 -10.63 0.36 -9.29
N ILE A 179 -9.61 0.98 -8.69
CA ILE A 179 -9.79 1.79 -7.46
C ILE A 179 -10.61 3.08 -7.67
N HIS A 180 -10.82 3.43 -8.94
CA HIS A 180 -11.54 4.61 -9.42
C HIS A 180 -12.89 4.26 -10.09
N THR A 181 -13.41 3.07 -9.78
CA THR A 181 -14.73 2.60 -10.22
C THR A 181 -15.53 2.09 -9.02
N ASN A 182 -16.83 1.87 -9.24
CA ASN A 182 -17.74 1.24 -8.28
C ASN A 182 -17.79 -0.31 -8.34
N GLY A 183 -17.02 -0.93 -9.23
CA GLY A 183 -16.95 -2.39 -9.39
C GLY A 183 -16.24 -3.09 -8.23
N SER A 184 -16.37 -4.41 -8.15
CA SER A 184 -15.58 -5.19 -7.19
C SER A 184 -14.10 -5.17 -7.57
N LEU A 185 -13.23 -5.18 -6.56
CA LEU A 185 -11.81 -5.45 -6.72
C LEU A 185 -11.56 -6.87 -6.22
N PRO A 186 -10.94 -7.76 -7.02
CA PRO A 186 -10.62 -9.12 -6.58
C PRO A 186 -9.56 -9.12 -5.48
N PHE A 187 -9.33 -10.27 -4.85
CA PHE A 187 -8.24 -10.44 -3.90
C PHE A 187 -6.88 -10.13 -4.53
N HIS A 188 -6.13 -9.26 -3.87
CA HIS A 188 -4.79 -8.86 -4.27
C HIS A 188 -3.96 -8.37 -3.08
N THR A 189 -2.69 -8.12 -3.34
CA THR A 189 -1.77 -7.30 -2.54
C THR A 189 -1.30 -6.16 -3.44
N ASP A 190 -1.17 -4.97 -2.88
CA ASP A 190 -0.62 -3.81 -3.60
C ASP A 190 0.88 -4.06 -3.86
N MET A 191 1.24 -4.55 -5.05
CA MET A 191 2.63 -4.93 -5.34
C MET A 191 3.59 -3.75 -5.19
N GLY A 192 4.53 -3.86 -4.25
CA GLY A 192 5.49 -2.82 -3.88
C GLY A 192 5.18 -2.14 -2.55
N CYS A 193 4.00 -2.38 -1.95
CA CYS A 193 3.61 -1.84 -0.66
C CYS A 193 3.95 -2.78 0.52
N ASP A 194 4.48 -2.22 1.61
CA ASP A 194 4.68 -2.92 2.88
C ASP A 194 3.43 -2.86 3.75
N ILE A 195 3.08 -1.66 4.21
CA ILE A 195 1.88 -1.38 5.01
C ILE A 195 0.97 -0.50 4.17
N LEU A 196 -0.24 -0.99 3.93
CA LEU A 196 -1.29 -0.21 3.30
C LEU A 196 -2.13 0.44 4.40
N SER A 197 -2.40 1.73 4.24
CA SER A 197 -3.32 2.44 5.12
C SER A 197 -4.44 3.13 4.34
N LEU A 198 -5.66 3.04 4.86
CA LEU A 198 -6.85 3.68 4.31
C LEU A 198 -7.52 4.53 5.38
N GLN A 199 -7.65 5.83 5.13
CA GLN A 199 -8.53 6.68 5.91
C GLN A 199 -9.90 6.75 5.25
N VAL A 200 -10.96 6.45 6.00
CA VAL A 200 -12.34 6.46 5.51
C VAL A 200 -12.89 7.87 5.60
N ARG A 201 -13.14 8.51 4.45
CA ARG A 201 -13.72 9.86 4.37
C ARG A 201 -15.22 9.82 4.24
N ASP A 202 -15.72 8.86 3.47
CA ASP A 202 -17.14 8.62 3.33
C ASP A 202 -17.39 7.17 2.88
N SER A 203 -18.59 6.67 3.13
CA SER A 203 -19.00 5.29 2.84
C SER A 203 -20.10 5.25 1.80
N ALA A 204 -20.14 4.15 1.02
CA ALA A 204 -21.26 3.90 0.11
C ALA A 204 -22.56 3.67 0.89
N ILE A 205 -23.71 3.92 0.25
CA ILE A 205 -25.02 3.55 0.83
C ILE A 205 -25.20 2.03 0.91
N LYS A 206 -24.58 1.28 -0.01
CA LYS A 206 -24.61 -0.19 -0.04
C LYS A 206 -23.32 -0.77 -0.62
N GLY A 207 -22.78 -1.79 0.04
CA GLY A 207 -21.54 -2.47 -0.39
C GLY A 207 -20.30 -1.61 -0.15
N GLY A 208 -19.21 -1.95 -0.85
CA GLY A 208 -17.94 -1.22 -0.79
C GLY A 208 -17.10 -1.58 0.42
N TYR A 209 -17.45 -2.68 1.09
CA TYR A 209 -16.76 -3.20 2.25
C TYR A 209 -15.37 -3.67 1.85
N THR A 210 -14.41 -3.39 2.73
CA THR A 210 -13.04 -3.91 2.61
C THR A 210 -12.98 -5.26 3.32
N TYR A 211 -12.41 -6.26 2.65
CA TYR A 211 -12.20 -7.59 3.21
C TYR A 211 -10.70 -7.87 3.29
N LEU A 212 -10.29 -8.56 4.35
CA LEU A 212 -8.91 -9.04 4.55
C LEU A 212 -8.91 -10.55 4.71
N SER A 213 -7.91 -11.21 4.10
CA SER A 213 -7.67 -12.65 4.28
C SER A 213 -6.19 -12.89 4.52
N SER A 214 -5.86 -13.69 5.53
CA SER A 214 -4.47 -14.07 5.78
C SER A 214 -3.89 -14.93 4.67
N ALA A 215 -2.78 -14.49 4.07
CA ALA A 215 -2.05 -15.29 3.09
C ALA A 215 -1.47 -16.57 3.73
N TRP A 216 -1.20 -16.55 5.03
CA TRP A 216 -0.67 -17.72 5.76
C TRP A 216 -1.75 -18.79 5.94
N THR A 217 -2.98 -18.38 6.26
CA THR A 217 -4.12 -19.31 6.35
C THR A 217 -4.47 -19.86 4.98
N VAL A 218 -4.50 -19.02 3.95
CA VAL A 218 -4.71 -19.44 2.55
C VAL A 218 -3.63 -20.44 2.11
N PHE A 219 -2.37 -20.19 2.45
CA PHE A 219 -1.28 -21.11 2.17
C PHE A 219 -1.50 -22.47 2.85
N ASN A 220 -1.84 -22.50 4.14
CA ASN A 220 -2.10 -23.74 4.87
C ASN A 220 -3.27 -24.53 4.29
N ASP A 221 -4.36 -23.85 3.95
CA ASP A 221 -5.53 -24.46 3.34
C ASP A 221 -5.21 -25.08 1.97
N LEU A 222 -4.49 -24.35 1.12
CA LEU A 222 -4.06 -24.85 -0.20
C LEU A 222 -2.98 -25.92 -0.10
N LEU A 223 -2.05 -25.85 0.86
CA LEU A 223 -1.03 -26.87 1.08
C LEU A 223 -1.67 -28.22 1.38
N ASN A 224 -2.75 -28.24 2.15
CA ASN A 224 -3.47 -29.45 2.53
C ASN A 224 -4.33 -30.03 1.39
N ARG A 225 -5.00 -29.17 0.62
CA ARG A 225 -5.98 -29.60 -0.38
C ARG A 225 -5.41 -29.75 -1.79
N GLU A 226 -4.49 -28.88 -2.18
CA GLU A 226 -3.99 -28.73 -3.55
C GLU A 226 -2.48 -28.36 -3.56
N PRO A 227 -1.57 -29.22 -3.08
CA PRO A 227 -0.15 -28.89 -2.94
C PRO A 227 0.56 -28.47 -4.25
N GLU A 228 0.08 -28.92 -5.42
CA GLU A 228 0.60 -28.46 -6.72
C GLU A 228 0.29 -26.97 -6.98
N VAL A 229 -0.79 -26.43 -6.42
CA VAL A 229 -1.08 -24.98 -6.45
C VAL A 229 -0.01 -24.24 -5.66
N ILE A 230 0.37 -24.73 -4.47
CA ILE A 230 1.45 -24.12 -3.67
C ILE A 230 2.78 -24.13 -4.44
N LYS A 231 3.13 -25.26 -5.04
CA LYS A 231 4.32 -25.35 -5.90
C LYS A 231 4.30 -24.32 -7.02
N THR A 232 3.16 -24.14 -7.67
CA THR A 232 2.98 -23.14 -8.74
C THR A 232 3.15 -21.71 -8.20
N LEU A 233 2.52 -21.38 -7.06
CA LEU A 233 2.61 -20.05 -6.44
C LEU A 233 4.03 -19.69 -5.99
N LEU A 234 4.81 -20.68 -5.53
CA LEU A 234 6.20 -20.52 -5.09
C LEU A 234 7.22 -20.51 -6.24
N THR A 235 6.85 -20.99 -7.42
CA THR A 235 7.76 -21.04 -8.58
C THR A 235 7.96 -19.62 -9.13
N PRO A 236 9.21 -19.15 -9.30
CA PRO A 236 9.50 -17.77 -9.72
C PRO A 236 9.39 -17.58 -11.25
N ASN A 237 8.27 -18.00 -11.84
CA ASN A 237 8.03 -17.96 -13.29
C ASN A 237 6.76 -17.17 -13.64
N TRP A 238 6.26 -16.33 -12.73
CA TRP A 238 5.11 -15.48 -13.01
C TRP A 238 5.54 -14.19 -13.71
N PRO A 239 5.01 -13.87 -14.89
CA PRO A 239 5.31 -12.63 -15.59
C PRO A 239 4.64 -11.45 -14.90
N VAL A 240 5.39 -10.75 -14.05
CA VAL A 240 4.93 -9.55 -13.34
C VAL A 240 5.20 -8.34 -14.21
N GLN A 241 4.14 -7.64 -14.61
CA GLN A 241 4.23 -6.41 -15.38
C GLN A 241 4.92 -5.32 -14.54
N LEU A 242 5.93 -4.70 -15.14
CA LEU A 242 6.59 -3.53 -14.60
C LEU A 242 5.95 -2.29 -15.20
N SER A 243 5.70 -1.31 -14.35
CA SER A 243 5.30 0.01 -14.81
C SER A 243 6.45 0.55 -15.66
N GLY A 244 6.17 0.99 -16.89
CA GLY A 244 7.15 1.39 -17.91
C GLY A 244 6.55 2.38 -18.89
N ARG A 245 7.34 3.11 -19.69
CA ARG A 245 6.84 3.69 -20.95
C ARG A 245 6.61 2.58 -22.00
N LYS A 246 7.40 1.49 -21.90
CA LYS A 246 7.26 0.29 -22.72
C LYS A 246 6.78 -0.86 -21.85
N ALA A 247 5.94 -1.72 -22.43
CA ALA A 247 5.55 -2.99 -21.83
C ALA A 247 6.81 -3.79 -21.48
N SER A 248 6.95 -4.13 -20.21
CA SER A 248 8.09 -4.90 -19.70
C SER A 248 7.62 -5.72 -18.52
N TYR A 249 8.33 -6.81 -18.24
CA TYR A 249 8.02 -7.70 -17.15
C TYR A 249 9.30 -8.27 -16.56
N HIS A 250 9.20 -8.77 -15.33
CA HIS A 250 10.18 -9.68 -14.76
C HIS A 250 9.47 -10.95 -14.30
N LEU A 251 10.25 -12.01 -14.09
CA LEU A 251 9.74 -13.24 -13.49
C LEU A 251 9.94 -13.20 -11.99
N ALA A 252 8.87 -13.44 -11.25
CA ALA A 252 8.88 -13.51 -9.79
C ALA A 252 7.89 -14.58 -9.32
N PRO A 253 7.99 -15.03 -8.06
CA PRO A 253 6.96 -15.87 -7.48
C PRO A 253 5.83 -15.01 -6.90
N VAL A 254 4.63 -15.58 -6.81
CA VAL A 254 3.46 -14.92 -6.21
C VAL A 254 3.47 -15.06 -4.68
N LEU A 255 3.98 -16.19 -4.19
CA LEU A 255 4.28 -16.42 -2.79
C LEU A 255 5.76 -16.71 -2.63
N THR A 256 6.38 -16.24 -1.54
CA THR A 256 7.79 -16.54 -1.29
C THR A 256 8.10 -16.63 0.19
N PHE A 257 9.02 -17.52 0.54
CA PHE A 257 9.55 -17.62 1.90
C PHE A 257 10.83 -16.80 2.01
N HIS A 258 10.87 -15.90 2.99
CA HIS A 258 12.05 -15.11 3.30
C HIS A 258 12.11 -14.83 4.80
N ASP A 259 13.27 -15.05 5.42
CA ASP A 259 13.50 -14.86 6.86
C ASP A 259 12.40 -15.48 7.76
N GLY A 260 12.03 -16.72 7.44
CA GLY A 260 11.03 -17.50 8.17
C GLY A 260 9.58 -17.01 8.02
N LYS A 261 9.30 -16.13 7.05
CA LYS A 261 7.97 -15.57 6.80
C LYS A 261 7.52 -15.91 5.39
N LEU A 262 6.22 -16.15 5.22
CA LEU A 262 5.59 -16.19 3.91
C LEU A 262 5.17 -14.76 3.53
N LEU A 263 5.64 -14.29 2.37
CA LEU A 263 5.26 -13.03 1.76
C LEU A 263 4.42 -13.29 0.52
N ALA A 264 3.40 -12.45 0.32
CA ALA A 264 2.55 -12.44 -0.85
C ALA A 264 2.83 -11.23 -1.74
N SER A 265 2.85 -11.48 -3.05
CA SER A 265 2.95 -10.48 -4.12
C SER A 265 2.04 -10.91 -5.26
N LEU A 266 0.74 -10.73 -5.07
CA LEU A 266 -0.31 -11.19 -5.98
C LEU A 266 -1.20 -10.02 -6.38
N ASP A 267 -1.17 -9.62 -7.64
CA ASP A 267 -2.19 -8.77 -8.25
C ASP A 267 -2.55 -9.39 -9.60
N PRO A 268 -3.76 -9.96 -9.77
CA PRO A 268 -4.14 -10.62 -11.01
C PRO A 268 -4.02 -9.71 -12.24
N HIS A 269 -4.17 -8.40 -12.09
CA HIS A 269 -4.06 -7.46 -13.20
C HIS A 269 -2.61 -7.18 -13.62
N ARG A 270 -1.64 -7.46 -12.73
CA ARG A 270 -0.19 -7.34 -13.00
C ARG A 270 0.44 -8.64 -13.52
N LEU A 271 -0.31 -9.72 -13.64
CA LEU A 271 0.21 -11.04 -14.02
C LEU A 271 -0.16 -11.38 -15.47
N GLY A 272 0.85 -11.57 -16.32
CA GLY A 272 0.66 -11.81 -17.75
C GLY A 272 0.32 -10.54 -18.53
N PRO A 273 -0.01 -10.64 -19.83
CA PRO A 273 -0.36 -9.49 -20.65
C PRO A 273 -1.75 -8.94 -20.28
N HIS A 274 -1.88 -7.62 -20.24
CA HIS A 274 -3.18 -6.94 -20.17
C HIS A 274 -4.07 -7.33 -21.37
N PRO A 275 -5.37 -7.60 -21.19
CA PRO A 275 -6.25 -8.09 -22.26
C PRO A 275 -6.32 -7.21 -23.51
N SER A 276 -6.18 -5.89 -23.38
CA SER A 276 -6.19 -4.97 -24.52
C SER A 276 -4.81 -4.72 -25.15
N MET A 277 -3.72 -5.30 -24.61
CA MET A 277 -2.41 -5.21 -25.27
C MET A 277 -2.39 -6.08 -26.53
N THR A 278 -2.05 -5.46 -27.66
CA THR A 278 -1.74 -6.16 -28.91
C THR A 278 -0.21 -6.27 -29.05
N ASN A 279 0.30 -7.43 -29.47
CA ASN A 279 1.74 -7.68 -29.72
C ASN A 279 2.67 -7.43 -28.51
N SER A 280 2.28 -7.86 -27.32
CA SER A 280 3.15 -7.79 -26.13
C SER A 280 4.19 -8.91 -26.10
N ASN A 281 5.39 -8.61 -25.62
CA ASN A 281 6.43 -9.61 -25.33
C ASN A 281 6.25 -10.29 -23.96
N ILE A 282 5.19 -9.93 -23.22
CA ILE A 282 4.87 -10.45 -21.90
C ILE A 282 4.18 -11.82 -22.06
N PRO A 283 4.74 -12.91 -21.48
CA PRO A 283 4.16 -14.24 -21.59
C PRO A 283 2.75 -14.32 -21.00
N SER A 284 1.86 -15.04 -21.67
CA SER A 284 0.57 -15.44 -21.11
C SER A 284 0.75 -16.38 -19.91
N LEU A 285 -0.21 -16.35 -18.99
CA LEU A 285 -0.23 -17.28 -17.87
C LEU A 285 -0.52 -18.71 -18.36
N SER A 286 0.15 -19.69 -17.76
CA SER A 286 -0.15 -21.11 -18.00
C SER A 286 -1.50 -21.50 -17.36
N GLU A 287 -2.07 -22.64 -17.79
CA GLU A 287 -3.27 -23.19 -17.18
C GLU A 287 -3.11 -23.42 -15.67
N ALA A 288 -1.93 -23.88 -15.23
CA ALA A 288 -1.61 -24.06 -13.82
C ALA A 288 -1.58 -22.73 -13.05
N GLN A 289 -1.04 -21.66 -13.65
CA GLN A 289 -1.05 -20.32 -13.05
C GLN A 289 -2.47 -19.75 -12.95
N ILE A 290 -3.29 -19.90 -13.99
CA ILE A 290 -4.69 -19.47 -13.97
C ILE A 290 -5.48 -20.23 -12.90
N HIS A 291 -5.31 -21.55 -12.82
CA HIS A 291 -5.92 -22.39 -11.79
C HIS A 291 -5.47 -21.96 -10.38
N ALA A 292 -4.17 -21.68 -10.20
CA ALA A 292 -3.64 -21.21 -8.92
C ALA A 292 -4.26 -19.87 -8.47
N LEU A 293 -4.49 -18.92 -9.37
CA LEU A 293 -5.18 -17.66 -9.04
C LEU A 293 -6.64 -17.91 -8.60
N GLN A 294 -7.35 -18.82 -9.27
CA GLN A 294 -8.72 -19.20 -8.89
C GLN A 294 -8.76 -19.90 -7.52
N ALA A 295 -7.81 -20.81 -7.27
CA ALA A 295 -7.68 -21.53 -6.01
C ALA A 295 -7.38 -20.57 -4.85
N VAL A 296 -6.47 -19.60 -5.04
CA VAL A 296 -6.21 -18.54 -4.04
C VAL A 296 -7.45 -17.70 -3.79
N SER A 297 -8.15 -17.24 -4.82
CA SER A 297 -9.38 -16.44 -4.66
C SER A 297 -10.45 -17.19 -3.85
N LYS A 298 -10.67 -18.47 -4.15
CA LYS A 298 -11.61 -19.32 -3.44
C LYS A 298 -11.21 -19.55 -1.99
N ALA A 299 -9.93 -19.87 -1.74
CA ALA A 299 -9.41 -20.09 -0.39
C ALA A 299 -9.41 -18.80 0.45
N ALA A 300 -9.05 -17.66 -0.14
CA ALA A 300 -9.11 -16.37 0.51
C ALA A 300 -10.55 -15.99 0.89
N SER A 301 -11.51 -16.28 0.01
CA SER A 301 -12.95 -16.01 0.27
C SER A 301 -13.51 -16.86 1.41
N SER A 302 -13.04 -18.09 1.61
CA SER A 302 -13.56 -18.97 2.67
C SER A 302 -13.10 -18.58 4.07
N VAL A 303 -12.04 -17.76 4.19
CA VAL A 303 -11.43 -17.35 5.46
C VAL A 303 -11.45 -15.83 5.67
N GLU A 304 -12.14 -15.09 4.81
CA GLU A 304 -12.11 -13.63 4.81
C GLU A 304 -12.77 -13.00 6.03
N LEU A 305 -12.25 -11.85 6.43
CA LEU A 305 -12.86 -10.94 7.38
C LEU A 305 -13.42 -9.73 6.64
N GLN A 306 -14.74 -9.54 6.70
CA GLN A 306 -15.37 -8.28 6.33
C GLN A 306 -15.13 -7.23 7.44
N LEU A 307 -14.46 -6.13 7.13
CA LEU A 307 -14.22 -5.08 8.11
C LEU A 307 -15.46 -4.19 8.29
N LYS A 308 -15.83 -3.95 9.56
CA LYS A 308 -16.81 -2.94 9.94
C LYS A 308 -16.13 -1.58 10.07
N LEU A 309 -15.96 -0.87 8.96
CA LEU A 309 -15.34 0.46 8.92
C LEU A 309 -16.40 1.57 8.98
N GLU A 310 -16.06 2.66 9.66
CA GLU A 310 -16.88 3.86 9.83
C GLU A 310 -16.13 5.11 9.30
N THR A 311 -16.86 6.16 8.95
CA THR A 311 -16.25 7.44 8.57
C THR A 311 -15.36 7.98 9.71
N GLY A 312 -14.13 8.36 9.38
CA GLY A 312 -13.10 8.75 10.35
C GLY A 312 -12.17 7.62 10.78
N ASP A 313 -12.52 6.37 10.50
CA ASP A 313 -11.62 5.24 10.77
C ASP A 313 -10.35 5.32 9.91
N ILE A 314 -9.24 4.86 10.49
CA ILE A 314 -7.99 4.65 9.77
C ILE A 314 -7.60 3.18 9.89
N LEU A 315 -7.66 2.47 8.77
CA LEU A 315 -7.20 1.10 8.65
C LEU A 315 -5.70 1.08 8.35
N PHE A 316 -4.97 0.17 9.00
CA PHE A 316 -3.61 -0.20 8.64
C PHE A 316 -3.52 -1.72 8.52
N PHE A 317 -2.85 -2.21 7.49
CA PHE A 317 -2.58 -3.63 7.35
C PHE A 317 -1.25 -3.93 6.65
N ASN A 318 -0.65 -5.04 7.02
CA ASN A 318 0.57 -5.58 6.42
C ASN A 318 0.21 -6.23 5.08
N ASN A 319 0.49 -5.51 4.00
CA ASN A 319 0.17 -5.89 2.63
C ASN A 319 0.99 -7.09 2.14
N LEU A 320 2.15 -7.36 2.76
CA LEU A 320 2.97 -8.54 2.47
C LEU A 320 2.37 -9.82 3.05
N ALA A 321 1.49 -9.71 4.05
CA ALA A 321 0.94 -10.85 4.78
C ALA A 321 -0.54 -11.11 4.47
N LEU A 322 -1.26 -10.10 3.98
CA LEU A 322 -2.71 -10.12 3.87
C LEU A 322 -3.16 -9.83 2.44
N PHE A 323 -3.98 -10.73 1.89
CA PHE A 323 -4.77 -10.42 0.71
C PHE A 323 -5.92 -9.49 1.11
N HIS A 324 -6.27 -8.55 0.23
CA HIS A 324 -7.41 -7.69 0.43
C HIS A 324 -8.23 -7.56 -0.84
N ARG A 325 -9.53 -7.31 -0.65
CA ARG A 325 -10.48 -7.09 -1.73
C ARG A 325 -11.53 -6.07 -1.33
N ARG A 326 -12.30 -5.62 -2.31
CA ARG A 326 -13.47 -4.76 -2.10
C ARG A 326 -14.62 -5.32 -2.90
N ASP A 327 -15.81 -5.42 -2.32
CA ASP A 327 -17.00 -5.72 -3.11
C ASP A 327 -17.47 -4.51 -3.94
N ALA A 328 -18.36 -4.78 -4.89
CA ALA A 328 -19.01 -3.72 -5.65
C ALA A 328 -19.90 -2.88 -4.73
N TYR A 329 -20.13 -1.63 -5.10
CA TYR A 329 -20.94 -0.73 -4.29
C TYR A 329 -21.81 0.20 -5.12
N THR A 330 -22.72 0.84 -4.44
CA THR A 330 -23.61 1.84 -5.00
C THR A 330 -23.56 3.07 -4.12
N ASP A 331 -23.35 4.22 -4.75
CA ASP A 331 -23.49 5.54 -4.14
C ASP A 331 -24.86 6.11 -4.53
N ASP A 332 -25.45 6.95 -3.66
CA ASP A 332 -26.61 7.80 -3.98
C ASP A 332 -26.17 9.25 -4.14
N ASP A 333 -27.08 10.22 -4.30
CA ASP A 333 -26.70 11.62 -4.50
C ASP A 333 -25.93 12.23 -3.32
N ASN A 334 -26.12 11.72 -2.10
CA ASN A 334 -25.59 12.27 -0.85
C ASN A 334 -24.39 11.49 -0.28
N SER A 335 -24.10 10.32 -0.82
CA SER A 335 -22.96 9.46 -0.45
C SER A 335 -21.98 9.35 -1.61
N SER A 336 -20.71 9.21 -1.28
CA SER A 336 -19.66 8.92 -2.25
C SER A 336 -18.56 8.17 -1.54
N ARG A 337 -18.50 6.85 -1.68
CA ARG A 337 -17.44 6.06 -1.05
C ARG A 337 -16.07 6.62 -1.37
N HIS A 338 -15.40 7.17 -0.36
CA HIS A 338 -14.13 7.86 -0.52
C HIS A 338 -13.16 7.43 0.56
N MET A 339 -12.06 6.83 0.12
CA MET A 339 -10.93 6.52 0.99
C MET A 339 -9.67 7.23 0.49
N VAL A 340 -8.78 7.54 1.42
CA VAL A 340 -7.45 8.10 1.13
C VAL A 340 -6.42 7.06 1.50
N ARG A 341 -5.59 6.66 0.52
CA ARG A 341 -4.60 5.59 0.67
C ARG A 341 -3.19 6.14 0.88
N LEU A 342 -2.48 5.57 1.85
CA LEU A 342 -1.02 5.69 1.99
C LEU A 342 -0.37 4.32 1.83
N TRP A 343 0.83 4.34 1.27
CA TRP A 343 1.79 3.24 1.36
C TRP A 343 2.85 3.63 2.37
N LEU A 344 3.12 2.76 3.33
CA LEU A 344 3.96 3.05 4.48
C LEU A 344 4.96 1.92 4.73
N ARG A 345 6.13 2.26 5.27
CA ARG A 345 7.11 1.31 5.78
C ARG A 345 7.55 1.70 7.19
N ASN A 346 7.56 0.73 8.08
CA ASN A 346 8.18 0.86 9.39
C ASN A 346 9.62 0.33 9.31
N GLN A 347 10.64 1.15 9.54
CA GLN A 347 12.03 0.70 9.42
C GLN A 347 12.46 -0.28 10.52
N LYS A 348 11.81 -0.25 11.68
CA LYS A 348 12.14 -1.11 12.83
C LYS A 348 11.59 -2.54 12.68
N TYR A 349 10.35 -2.66 12.21
CA TYR A 349 9.62 -3.93 12.15
C TYR A 349 9.37 -4.45 10.73
N GLY A 350 9.58 -3.62 9.70
CA GLY A 350 9.36 -3.95 8.30
C GLY A 350 10.17 -5.18 7.88
N TRP A 351 9.54 -6.06 7.11
CA TRP A 351 10.17 -7.30 6.68
C TRP A 351 11.24 -7.00 5.61
N ALA A 352 12.24 -7.89 5.54
CA ALA A 352 13.19 -7.90 4.44
C ALA A 352 12.48 -8.31 3.15
N ILE A 353 12.82 -7.64 2.04
CA ILE A 353 12.14 -7.81 0.76
C ILE A 353 13.01 -8.69 -0.14
N PRO A 354 12.52 -9.87 -0.57
CA PRO A 354 13.30 -10.78 -1.40
C PRO A 354 13.45 -10.23 -2.84
N ASN A 355 14.50 -10.66 -3.54
CA ASN A 355 14.86 -10.15 -4.86
C ASN A 355 13.71 -10.09 -5.88
N GLY A 356 12.83 -11.08 -5.91
CA GLY A 356 11.68 -11.11 -6.84
C GLY A 356 10.65 -10.01 -6.60
N MET A 357 10.60 -9.44 -5.39
CA MET A 357 9.68 -8.38 -4.98
C MET A 357 10.35 -7.00 -4.96
N LEU A 358 11.68 -6.92 -5.10
CA LEU A 358 12.42 -5.65 -5.08
C LEU A 358 11.98 -4.67 -6.17
N PRO A 359 11.78 -5.04 -7.45
CA PRO A 359 11.49 -4.05 -8.49
C PRO A 359 10.27 -3.14 -8.20
N PRO A 360 9.08 -3.65 -7.86
CA PRO A 360 7.96 -2.79 -7.49
C PRO A 360 8.16 -2.10 -6.12
N TRP A 361 8.90 -2.71 -5.19
CA TRP A 361 9.17 -2.12 -3.88
C TRP A 361 10.12 -0.93 -3.96
N GLU A 362 11.18 -1.02 -4.76
CA GLU A 362 12.15 0.06 -5.02
C GLU A 362 11.49 1.24 -5.75
N ALA A 363 10.47 0.99 -6.57
CA ALA A 363 9.67 2.06 -7.17
C ALA A 363 8.94 2.91 -6.11
N ALA A 364 8.54 2.29 -5.00
CA ALA A 364 7.84 2.96 -3.90
C ALA A 364 8.78 3.56 -2.85
N TYR A 365 9.78 2.80 -2.40
CA TYR A 365 10.62 3.13 -1.23
C TYR A 365 12.10 3.31 -1.54
N GLY A 366 12.53 2.99 -2.77
CA GLY A 366 13.90 3.19 -3.20
C GLY A 366 14.27 4.66 -3.37
N GLU A 367 15.56 4.95 -3.46
CA GLU A 367 16.07 6.29 -3.77
C GLU A 367 15.82 6.62 -5.25
N ASN A 368 14.58 6.93 -5.62
CA ASN A 368 14.24 7.32 -6.99
C ASN A 368 14.67 8.77 -7.26
N ARG A 369 15.95 8.96 -7.59
CA ARG A 369 16.56 10.28 -7.87
C ARG A 369 15.87 11.08 -8.99
N LYS A 370 15.05 10.42 -9.82
CA LYS A 370 14.32 11.07 -10.93
C LYS A 370 13.05 11.77 -10.46
N ILE A 371 12.43 11.31 -9.36
CA ILE A 371 11.22 11.93 -8.81
C ILE A 371 11.64 12.90 -7.71
N LYS A 372 11.79 14.18 -8.07
CA LYS A 372 12.24 15.23 -7.14
C LYS A 372 11.10 15.80 -6.30
N ALA A 373 9.88 15.87 -6.85
CA ALA A 373 8.73 16.41 -6.15
C ALA A 373 7.90 15.28 -5.54
N ARG A 374 7.50 15.46 -4.27
CA ARG A 374 6.53 14.61 -3.58
C ARG A 374 5.22 15.37 -3.47
N HIS A 375 4.12 14.75 -3.87
CA HIS A 375 2.81 15.36 -3.92
C HIS A 375 1.83 14.66 -2.98
N TYR A 376 1.06 15.47 -2.27
CA TYR A 376 -0.01 15.03 -1.38
C TYR A 376 -1.29 15.72 -1.85
N PRO A 377 -1.95 15.20 -2.90
CA PRO A 377 -3.20 15.78 -3.38
C PRO A 377 -4.25 15.63 -2.28
N ILE A 378 -4.87 16.71 -1.84
CA ILE A 378 -5.86 16.62 -0.74
C ILE A 378 -7.26 16.30 -1.26
N VAL A 379 -7.48 16.43 -2.57
CA VAL A 379 -8.74 16.11 -3.26
C VAL A 379 -8.47 15.23 -4.48
N PRO A 380 -9.46 14.42 -4.91
CA PRO A 380 -9.35 13.68 -6.17
C PRO A 380 -8.99 14.60 -7.34
N MET A 381 -8.31 14.04 -8.34
CA MET A 381 -8.05 14.76 -9.58
C MET A 381 -9.36 15.25 -10.22
N VAL A 382 -9.34 16.47 -10.76
CA VAL A 382 -10.54 17.09 -11.35
C VAL A 382 -10.98 16.34 -12.60
N GLU A 383 -10.02 15.89 -13.41
CA GLU A 383 -10.24 15.10 -14.61
C GLU A 383 -9.49 13.78 -14.51
N TYR A 384 -10.12 12.69 -14.95
CA TYR A 384 -9.49 11.37 -14.96
C TYR A 384 -8.92 11.07 -16.36
N PRO A 385 -7.59 11.02 -16.54
CA PRO A 385 -6.99 10.72 -17.83
C PRO A 385 -7.33 9.29 -18.26
N VAL A 386 -7.72 9.13 -19.52
CA VAL A 386 -7.90 7.81 -20.14
C VAL A 386 -6.55 7.09 -20.10
N GLN A 387 -6.56 5.84 -19.63
CA GLN A 387 -5.35 5.03 -19.53
C GLN A 387 -5.26 4.12 -20.75
N LYS A 388 -4.08 4.02 -21.38
CA LYS A 388 -3.87 3.10 -22.51
C LYS A 388 -4.03 1.64 -22.06
N TYR A 389 -3.46 1.28 -20.91
CA TYR A 389 -3.62 -0.01 -20.24
C TYR A 389 -3.54 0.17 -18.72
N THR A 390 -4.50 -0.41 -17.98
CA THR A 390 -4.52 -0.39 -16.51
C THR A 390 -3.96 -1.71 -15.99
N THR A 391 -2.69 -1.75 -15.65
CA THR A 391 -2.05 -3.03 -15.28
C THR A 391 -2.23 -3.40 -13.82
N SER A 392 -3.03 -2.71 -13.01
CA SER A 392 -2.93 -2.83 -11.54
C SER A 392 -4.22 -2.48 -10.79
N SER A 393 -4.27 -2.82 -9.50
CA SER A 393 -5.08 -2.16 -8.45
C SER A 393 -4.22 -1.20 -7.57
N ALA A 394 -2.92 -1.25 -7.77
CA ALA A 394 -1.88 -0.51 -7.07
C ALA A 394 -1.14 0.46 -8.01
N ALA A 395 -1.57 1.71 -7.96
CA ALA A 395 -0.75 2.93 -7.92
C ALA A 395 0.18 3.24 -9.13
N PHE A 396 1.07 2.33 -9.55
CA PHE A 396 2.01 2.59 -10.63
C PHE A 396 1.40 2.31 -12.02
N MET A 397 0.75 3.33 -12.56
CA MET A 397 0.14 3.32 -13.89
C MET A 397 1.17 3.34 -15.03
N ILE A 398 0.81 2.78 -16.18
CA ILE A 398 1.47 3.03 -17.47
C ILE A 398 0.77 4.25 -18.08
N GLU A 399 1.41 5.41 -18.02
CA GLU A 399 0.85 6.66 -18.56
C GLU A 399 1.29 6.91 -20.01
N ASP A 400 0.40 7.52 -20.78
CA ASP A 400 0.69 8.13 -22.08
C ASP A 400 1.52 9.41 -21.90
N SER A 401 2.76 9.41 -22.37
CA SER A 401 3.18 10.51 -23.23
C SER A 401 4.26 10.03 -24.21
N GLU A 402 3.89 9.90 -25.47
CA GLU A 402 4.80 10.08 -26.61
C GLU A 402 5.12 11.57 -26.80
N THR A 403 5.44 12.28 -25.72
CA THR A 403 6.14 13.56 -25.85
C THR A 403 7.61 13.25 -25.70
N SER A 404 8.28 13.34 -26.84
CA SER A 404 9.72 13.29 -27.00
C SER A 404 10.41 14.29 -26.05
N ASP A 405 10.86 13.80 -24.91
CA ASP A 405 12.06 14.36 -24.30
C ASP A 405 13.18 13.39 -24.69
N GLU A 406 13.67 13.57 -25.91
CA GLU A 406 15.10 13.36 -26.16
C GLU A 406 15.83 14.44 -25.36
N GLU A 407 16.20 14.13 -24.11
CA GLU A 407 17.36 14.71 -23.41
C GLU A 407 17.74 13.86 -22.18
#